data_AF-A0A5C8AAL4-F1
#
_entry.id   AF-A0A5C8AAL4-F1
#
_cell.length_a   1.000
_cell.length_b   1.000
_cell.length_c   1.000
_cell.angle_alpha   90.00
_cell.angle_beta   90.00
_cell.angle_gamma   90.00
#
_symmetry.space_group_name_H-M   'P 1'
#
loop_
_entity.id
_entity.type
_entity.pdbx_description
1 polymer ?
#
loop_
_entity_poly.entity_id
_entity_poly.type
_entity_poly.pdbx_seq_one_letter_code
_entity_poly.pdbx_strand_id
1 'polypeptide(L)'
;MNYYGQNNDTICALSTANGVGAIAVIRISGPDAFTISSSIFSKDLQKTDSHTALFGRIKDMEGRLVDEVLLTVLHEGKSFT
;
A
#
# COMPACT_ATOMS: atom_id res chain seq x y z
N MET A 1 -0.78 -9.24 34.76
CA MET A 1 -1.62 -9.64 33.62
C MET A 1 -1.45 -8.54 32.58
N ASN A 2 -0.42 -8.62 31.74
CA ASN A 2 -0.08 -7.54 30.81
C ASN A 2 -0.91 -7.72 29.55
N TYR A 3 -1.73 -6.73 29.23
CA TYR A 3 -2.60 -6.71 28.07
C TYR A 3 -1.78 -6.80 26.77
N TYR A 4 -2.27 -7.63 25.86
CA TYR A 4 -1.79 -7.82 24.49
C TYR A 4 -1.28 -6.51 23.86
N GLY A 5 -0.08 -6.55 23.31
CA GLY A 5 0.49 -5.45 22.54
C GLY A 5 -0.48 -5.05 21.42
N GLN A 6 -0.83 -3.76 21.39
CA GLN A 6 -1.35 -3.12 20.18
C GLN A 6 -0.32 -3.38 19.08
N ASN A 7 -0.62 -4.33 18.18
CA ASN A 7 0.31 -4.74 17.13
C ASN A 7 0.29 -3.64 16.06
N ASN A 8 1.09 -2.59 16.26
CA ASN A 8 1.17 -1.41 15.40
C ASN A 8 2.15 -1.61 14.23
N ASP A 9 2.33 -2.86 13.81
CA ASP A 9 3.20 -3.20 12.69
C ASP A 9 2.52 -2.80 11.38
N THR A 10 3.33 -2.44 10.38
CA THR A 10 2.85 -2.27 9.02
C THR A 10 2.73 -3.63 8.34
N ILE A 11 1.51 -3.99 7.94
CA ILE A 11 1.19 -5.28 7.31
C ILE A 11 0.92 -5.11 5.82
N CYS A 12 1.16 -6.16 5.04
CA CYS A 12 0.88 -6.24 3.62
C CYS A 12 0.26 -7.59 3.27
N ALA A 13 -0.79 -7.61 2.44
CA ALA A 13 -1.42 -8.84 1.97
C ALA A 13 -2.15 -8.68 0.63
N LEU A 14 -2.30 -9.80 -0.09
CA LEU A 14 -3.27 -9.91 -1.18
C LEU A 14 -4.68 -9.71 -0.64
N SER A 15 -5.44 -8.81 -1.27
CA SER A 15 -6.83 -8.48 -0.93
C SER A 15 -7.83 -9.04 -1.95
N THR A 16 -7.34 -9.69 -3.00
CA THR A 16 -8.14 -10.44 -4.00
C THR A 16 -7.94 -11.94 -3.82
N ALA A 17 -8.93 -12.73 -4.26
CA ALA A 17 -8.83 -14.18 -4.26
C ALA A 17 -7.68 -14.69 -5.15
N ASN A 18 -7.16 -15.88 -4.83
CA ASN A 18 -6.15 -16.53 -5.66
C ASN A 18 -6.76 -16.96 -7.00
N GLY A 19 -6.02 -16.76 -8.09
CA GLY A 19 -6.42 -17.17 -9.44
C GLY A 19 -5.96 -16.19 -10.51
N VAL A 20 -6.38 -16.44 -11.74
CA VAL A 20 -6.12 -15.54 -12.88
C VAL A 20 -7.29 -14.57 -13.00
N GLY A 21 -6.99 -13.28 -13.01
CA GLY A 21 -7.96 -12.21 -13.19
C GLY A 21 -7.31 -11.00 -13.85
N ALA A 22 -8.14 -10.04 -14.30
CA ALA A 22 -7.65 -8.83 -14.94
C ALA A 22 -6.88 -7.91 -13.98
N ILE A 23 -7.22 -7.94 -12.68
CA ILE A 23 -6.64 -7.09 -11.63
C ILE A 23 -6.47 -7.94 -10.36
N ALA A 24 -5.34 -7.76 -9.69
CA ALA A 24 -5.12 -8.19 -8.31
C ALA A 24 -4.91 -6.96 -7.42
N VAL A 25 -5.32 -7.05 -6.15
CA VAL A 25 -5.13 -5.96 -5.18
C VAL A 25 -4.19 -6.43 -4.08
N ILE A 26 -3.17 -5.64 -3.81
CA ILE A 26 -2.32 -5.75 -2.62
C ILE A 26 -2.63 -4.55 -1.73
N ARG A 27 -2.88 -4.79 -0.44
CA ARG A 27 -3.14 -3.73 0.54
C ARG A 27 -2.02 -3.69 1.57
N ILE A 28 -1.55 -2.48 1.85
CA ILE A 28 -0.59 -2.18 2.92
C ILE A 28 -1.31 -1.31 3.95
N SER A 29 -1.20 -1.62 5.23
CA SER A 29 -1.79 -0.84 6.33
C SER A 29 -0.87 -0.80 7.54
N GLY A 30 -0.81 0.35 8.20
CA GLY A 30 0.03 0.60 9.38
C GLY A 30 0.83 1.89 9.27
N PRO A 31 1.61 2.23 10.31
CA PRO A 31 2.27 3.53 10.44
C PRO A 31 3.28 3.85 9.32
N ASP A 32 3.89 2.83 8.70
CA ASP A 32 4.90 3.00 7.64
C ASP A 32 4.34 2.75 6.23
N ALA A 33 3.02 2.57 6.08
CA ALA A 33 2.42 2.19 4.81
C ALA A 33 2.76 3.16 3.67
N PHE A 34 2.74 4.47 3.94
CA PHE A 34 3.10 5.49 2.94
C PHE A 34 4.60 5.54 2.64
N THR A 35 5.45 5.36 3.66
CA THR A 35 6.90 5.34 3.49
C THR A 35 7.33 4.16 2.62
N ILE A 36 6.86 2.96 2.97
CA ILE A 36 7.15 1.72 2.22
C ILE A 36 6.61 1.85 0.79
N SER A 37 5.36 2.28 0.62
CA SER A 37 4.75 2.39 -0.72
C SER A 37 5.45 3.43 -1.59
N SER A 38 5.83 4.58 -1.03
CA SER A 38 6.56 5.63 -1.78
C SER A 38 7.97 5.18 -2.18
N SER A 39 8.58 4.26 -1.43
CA SER A 39 9.93 3.76 -1.75
C SER A 39 9.98 2.93 -3.04
N ILE A 40 8.87 2.27 -3.41
CA ILE A 40 8.76 1.42 -4.59
C ILE A 40 7.91 2.03 -5.70
N PHE A 41 7.05 2.99 -5.38
CA PHE A 41 6.15 3.65 -6.32
C PHE A 41 6.78 4.88 -6.96
N SER A 42 6.41 5.16 -8.21
CA SER A 42 6.98 6.26 -9.02
C SER A 42 6.68 7.69 -8.52
N LYS A 43 5.87 7.87 -7.47
CA LYS A 43 5.45 9.16 -6.90
C LYS A 43 5.48 9.10 -5.37
N ASP A 44 5.78 10.23 -4.74
CA ASP A 44 5.67 10.37 -3.28
C ASP A 44 4.20 10.48 -2.86
N LEU A 45 3.81 9.67 -1.87
CA LEU A 45 2.44 9.58 -1.37
C LEU A 45 2.19 10.46 -0.14
N GLN A 46 3.22 10.95 0.55
CA GLN A 46 3.08 11.65 1.83
C GLN A 46 2.21 12.91 1.77
N LYS A 47 2.16 13.57 0.61
CA LYS A 47 1.38 14.79 0.38
C LYS A 47 0.11 14.56 -0.44
N THR A 48 -0.26 13.31 -0.68
CA THR A 48 -1.45 12.97 -1.47
C THR A 48 -2.69 12.99 -0.58
N ASP A 49 -3.76 13.64 -1.05
CA ASP A 49 -5.04 13.66 -0.35
C ASP A 49 -5.67 12.25 -0.25
N SER A 50 -6.42 12.02 0.83
CA SER A 50 -7.16 10.76 1.01
C SER A 50 -8.17 10.51 -0.10
N HIS A 51 -8.44 9.24 -0.37
CA HIS A 51 -9.34 8.76 -1.42
C HIS A 51 -8.92 9.18 -2.83
N THR A 52 -7.62 9.40 -3.04
CA THR A 52 -7.06 9.71 -4.35
C THR A 52 -6.47 8.44 -4.96
N ALA A 53 -6.81 8.19 -6.22
CA ALA A 53 -6.21 7.14 -7.02
C ALA A 53 -5.12 7.72 -7.94
N LEU A 54 -3.94 7.12 -7.93
CA LEU A 54 -2.76 7.57 -8.67
C LEU A 54 -2.28 6.47 -9.61
N PHE A 55 -2.22 6.78 -10.91
CA PHE A 55 -1.49 5.92 -11.84
C PHE A 55 0.02 6.09 -11.67
N GLY A 56 0.76 4.99 -11.72
CA GLY A 56 2.20 5.00 -11.72
C GLY A 56 2.81 3.62 -11.87
N ARG A 57 4.11 3.53 -11.58
CA ARG A 57 4.92 2.32 -11.75
C ARG A 57 5.48 1.86 -10.42
N ILE A 58 5.50 0.56 -10.20
CA ILE A 58 6.26 -0.08 -9.12
C ILE A 58 7.56 -0.62 -9.71
N LYS A 59 8.67 -0.39 -9.00
CA LYS A 59 10.00 -0.90 -9.37
C LYS A 59 10.61 -1.72 -8.26
N ASP A 60 11.48 -2.66 -8.62
CA ASP A 60 12.29 -3.40 -7.65
C ASP A 60 13.55 -2.61 -7.23
N MET A 61 14.36 -3.21 -6.35
CA MET A 61 15.57 -2.57 -5.81
C MET A 61 16.64 -2.30 -6.86
N GLU A 62 16.65 -3.05 -7.97
CA GLU A 62 17.54 -2.80 -9.11
C GLU A 62 16.96 -1.77 -10.09
N GLY A 63 15.77 -1.21 -9.80
CA GLY A 63 15.10 -0.21 -10.61
C GLY A 63 14.36 -0.77 -11.83
N ARG A 64 14.20 -2.10 -11.92
CA ARG A 64 13.44 -2.75 -13.01
C ARG A 64 11.95 -2.57 -12.77
N LEU A 65 11.19 -2.40 -13.84
CA LEU A 65 9.73 -2.28 -13.78
C LEU A 65 9.13 -3.61 -13.32
N VAL A 66 8.36 -3.57 -12.23
CA VAL A 66 7.57 -4.71 -11.76
C VAL A 66 6.19 -4.67 -12.40
N ASP A 67 5.48 -3.54 -12.27
CA ASP A 67 4.14 -3.37 -12.85
C ASP A 67 3.74 -1.88 -12.99
N GLU A 68 2.72 -1.63 -13.81
CA GLU A 68 1.97 -0.37 -13.86
C GLU A 68 0.68 -0.50 -13.05
N VAL A 69 0.50 0.35 -12.05
CA VAL A 69 -0.57 0.20 -11.04
C VAL A 69 -1.40 1.46 -10.89
N LEU A 70 -2.62 1.27 -10.39
CA LEU A 70 -3.41 2.34 -9.78
C LEU A 70 -3.34 2.19 -8.26
N LEU A 71 -2.71 3.16 -7.58
CA LEU A 71 -2.55 3.17 -6.13
C LEU A 71 -3.58 4.12 -5.50
N THR A 72 -4.39 3.62 -4.57
CA THR A 72 -5.36 4.44 -3.82
C THR A 72 -4.80 4.78 -2.43
N VAL A 73 -4.71 6.07 -2.12
CA VAL A 73 -4.26 6.57 -0.80
C VAL A 73 -5.47 6.71 0.11
N LEU A 74 -5.42 6.11 1.30
CA LEU A 74 -6.43 6.25 2.37
C LEU A 74 -5.72 6.62 3.67
N HIS A 75 -6.09 7.75 4.27
CA HIS A 75 -5.49 8.25 5.51
C HIS A 75 -6.12 7.64 6.77
N GLU A 76 -5.42 7.77 7.89
CA GLU A 76 -5.91 7.40 9.22
C GLU A 76 -7.30 8.02 9.52
N GLY A 77 -8.19 7.23 10.11
CA GLY A 77 -9.59 7.63 10.38
C GLY A 77 -10.46 7.80 9.13
N LYS A 78 -9.90 7.54 7.94
CA LYS A 78 -10.55 7.64 6.62
C LYS A 78 -10.26 6.40 5.77
N SER A 79 -10.15 5.26 6.46
CA SER A 79 -9.68 3.98 5.97
C SER A 79 -10.56 2.87 6.57
N PHE A 80 -10.40 1.63 6.10
CA PHE A 80 -11.06 0.47 6.71
C PHE A 80 -10.47 0.10 8.08
N THR A 81 -9.15 0.26 8.24
CA THR A 81 -8.41 0.08 9.49
C THR A 81 -8.12 1.40 10.17
#